data_AF-A0A822Z7G0-F1
#
_entry.id   AF-A0A822Z7G0-F1
#
_cell.length_a   1.000
_cell.length_b   1.000
_cell.length_c   1.000
_cell.angle_alpha   90.00
_cell.angle_beta   90.00
_cell.angle_gamma   90.00
#
_symmetry.space_group_name_H-M   'P 1'
#
loop_
_entity.id
_entity.type
_entity.pdbx_description
1 polymer ?
#
loop_
_entity_poly.entity_id
_entity_poly.type
_entity_poly.pdbx_seq_one_letter_code
_entity_poly.pdbx_strand_id
1 'polypeptide(L)'
;MSSIAYINVALNRFYGRIPVDIGLTMPKLKLLIFGANNFTGSIPVSLFNISGLKFLDLAENNFSGSVPLNIGRLQNLRSLYLFYNQFGTGQAHDLAFLTELTNCSNQEILQLQNNNFGGSLPKVIANLSTQLTILALGQNQLFGSLPSGIGNLMNLTGLSMETNLLGGSIPTAIGKLQKLQSLFMGGNRFSGEIPYSLGNITSLIELHMEENHLTGRVPSSLGNCQNLLALTLHSNNLNGSIPRQVIGLSSLTMILNLSYNSLSGSLPLEVGKMKNIGILGISENNLSGEIPVTIGDCSSLEHLYLEGNSFNGTIPESLGLLKAIQDLDLSRNNLSGQIPRIFENLHLLRNLNLSFNSLVGEVPTKGAFANASATSVVENYKLCGGIPELQLPSCSSASTKGGGKSTISRVLIVVVVGVVCLFLLLVFLVLYWKEISKRKSSNRPSMSDQHLKVSYKELLQATSGFSESNFIGSGSSGLGYKGILNQGMTIAVKVFNLQKPRASKSFMAECNALMNIRHRNLVKILTSCSSLDFKGNDFKALVTS
;
A
#
# COMPACT_ATOMS: atom_id res chain seq x y z
N MET A 1 -53.44 28.27 7.66
CA MET A 1 -52.45 27.19 7.40
C MET A 1 -52.50 26.05 8.42
N SER A 2 -53.34 26.09 9.45
CA SER A 2 -53.36 25.10 10.55
C SER A 2 -53.77 23.67 10.18
N SER A 3 -54.35 23.45 8.98
CA SER A 3 -54.70 22.13 8.44
C SER A 3 -53.59 21.50 7.60
N ILE A 4 -52.54 22.24 7.25
CA ILE A 4 -51.48 21.76 6.36
C ILE A 4 -50.72 20.62 7.03
N ALA A 5 -50.65 19.49 6.34
CA ALA A 5 -49.93 18.29 6.79
C ALA A 5 -48.65 18.02 5.98
N TYR A 6 -48.54 18.59 4.78
CA TYR A 6 -47.44 18.31 3.85
C TYR A 6 -47.02 19.60 3.16
N ILE A 7 -45.72 19.89 3.19
CA ILE A 7 -45.12 20.97 2.41
C ILE A 7 -43.92 20.38 1.68
N ASN A 8 -43.92 20.52 0.37
CA ASN A 8 -42.78 20.20 -0.48
C ASN A 8 -42.56 21.35 -1.46
N VAL A 9 -41.39 21.97 -1.35
CA VAL A 9 -40.93 23.05 -2.22
C VAL A 9 -39.54 22.74 -2.78
N ALA A 10 -39.13 21.47 -2.75
CA ALA A 10 -37.78 21.06 -3.13
C ALA A 10 -37.47 21.35 -4.61
N LEU A 11 -36.18 21.39 -4.96
CA LEU A 11 -35.69 21.58 -6.33
C LEU A 11 -36.18 22.89 -6.97
N ASN A 12 -36.05 23.99 -6.22
CA ASN A 12 -36.47 25.32 -6.64
C ASN A 12 -35.33 26.34 -6.37
N ARG A 13 -35.65 27.63 -6.43
CA ARG A 13 -34.74 28.75 -6.11
C ARG A 13 -35.30 29.63 -4.99
N PHE A 14 -36.06 29.05 -4.06
CA PHE A 14 -36.62 29.80 -2.95
C PHE A 14 -35.50 30.28 -2.02
N TYR A 15 -35.64 31.50 -1.52
CA TYR A 15 -34.71 32.15 -0.61
C TYR A 15 -35.44 32.68 0.62
N GLY A 16 -34.69 33.13 1.62
CA GLY A 16 -35.24 33.63 2.89
C GLY A 16 -34.97 32.65 4.03
N ARG A 17 -35.82 32.69 5.07
CA ARG A 17 -35.66 31.90 6.30
C ARG A 17 -36.93 31.11 6.59
N ILE A 18 -36.82 30.01 7.34
CA ILE A 18 -37.99 29.32 7.88
C ILE A 18 -38.67 30.28 8.89
N PRO A 19 -40.01 30.51 8.79
CA PRO A 19 -40.73 31.36 9.73
C PRO A 19 -40.53 30.92 11.19
N VAL A 20 -40.25 31.88 12.07
CA VAL A 20 -39.95 31.61 13.49
C VAL A 20 -41.12 31.03 14.27
N ASP A 21 -42.33 31.17 13.75
CA ASP A 21 -43.60 30.72 14.33
C ASP A 21 -44.19 29.49 13.59
N ILE A 22 -43.40 28.81 12.75
CA ILE A 22 -43.85 27.64 11.95
C ILE A 22 -44.56 26.57 12.79
N GLY A 23 -44.08 26.31 14.01
CA GLY A 23 -44.71 25.35 14.92
C GLY A 23 -46.08 25.75 15.45
N LEU A 24 -46.38 27.05 15.45
CA LEU A 24 -47.68 27.58 15.88
C LEU A 24 -48.65 27.68 14.71
N THR A 25 -48.15 28.06 13.53
CA THR A 25 -48.97 28.28 12.33
C THR A 25 -49.34 26.98 11.61
N MET A 26 -48.48 25.96 11.70
CA MET A 26 -48.62 24.66 11.01
C MET A 26 -48.41 23.46 11.97
N PRO A 27 -49.21 23.34 13.04
CA PRO A 27 -48.98 22.32 14.08
C PRO A 27 -49.28 20.89 13.64
N LYS A 28 -49.99 20.70 12.51
CA LYS A 28 -50.38 19.37 11.97
C LYS A 28 -49.41 18.83 10.93
N LEU A 29 -48.27 19.49 10.72
CA LEU A 29 -47.31 19.12 9.69
C LEU A 29 -46.68 17.75 9.97
N LYS A 30 -46.56 16.94 8.92
CA LYS A 30 -45.97 15.60 8.92
C LYS A 30 -44.75 15.50 8.03
N LEU A 31 -44.74 16.21 6.89
CA LEU A 31 -43.60 16.30 5.98
C LEU A 31 -43.27 17.77 5.73
N LEU A 32 -42.01 18.15 5.95
CA LEU A 32 -41.44 19.42 5.53
C LEU A 32 -40.23 19.14 4.63
N ILE A 33 -40.38 19.43 3.33
CA ILE A 33 -39.37 19.14 2.32
C ILE A 33 -38.96 20.45 1.63
N PHE A 34 -37.84 21.00 2.06
CA PHE A 34 -37.26 22.27 1.59
C PHE A 34 -35.95 22.04 0.80
N GLY A 35 -35.58 20.77 0.55
CA GLY A 35 -34.31 20.39 -0.05
C GLY A 35 -33.99 21.08 -1.39
N ALA A 36 -32.72 21.27 -1.72
CA ALA A 36 -32.25 21.83 -3.00
C ALA A 36 -32.88 23.20 -3.34
N ASN A 37 -32.57 24.20 -2.51
CA ASN A 37 -33.04 25.59 -2.61
C ASN A 37 -31.93 26.57 -2.15
N ASN A 38 -32.27 27.85 -1.96
CA ASN A 38 -31.37 28.91 -1.49
C ASN A 38 -31.80 29.47 -0.11
N PHE A 39 -32.44 28.67 0.74
CA PHE A 39 -32.83 29.10 2.09
C PHE A 39 -31.61 29.34 2.98
N THR A 40 -31.77 30.23 3.95
CA THR A 40 -30.70 30.72 4.85
C THR A 40 -31.17 30.76 6.30
N GLY A 41 -30.24 31.05 7.22
CA GLY A 41 -30.52 31.22 8.65
C GLY A 41 -30.54 29.90 9.42
N SER A 42 -30.98 29.95 10.68
CA SER A 42 -31.01 28.80 11.57
C SER A 42 -32.37 28.09 11.58
N ILE A 43 -32.38 26.83 12.03
CA ILE A 43 -33.62 26.08 12.27
C ILE A 43 -34.37 26.75 13.44
N PRO A 44 -35.61 27.25 13.26
CA PRO A 44 -36.34 27.90 14.33
C PRO A 44 -36.79 26.87 15.38
N VAL A 45 -36.62 27.21 16.67
CA VAL A 45 -36.95 26.30 17.79
C VAL A 45 -38.42 25.87 17.77
N SER A 46 -39.33 26.73 17.28
CA SER A 46 -40.76 26.41 17.19
C SER A 46 -41.05 25.22 16.27
N LEU A 47 -40.21 24.92 15.28
CA LEU A 47 -40.35 23.77 14.38
C LEU A 47 -40.43 22.45 15.17
N PHE A 48 -39.74 22.38 16.31
CA PHE A 48 -39.72 21.21 17.18
C PHE A 48 -40.96 21.10 18.10
N ASN A 49 -41.92 22.02 18.00
CA ASN A 49 -43.24 21.88 18.63
C ASN A 49 -44.23 21.09 17.75
N ILE A 50 -43.86 20.76 16.51
CA ILE A 50 -44.69 19.98 15.58
C ILE A 50 -44.52 18.49 15.88
N SER A 51 -45.13 17.99 16.94
CA SER A 51 -44.97 16.59 17.41
C SER A 51 -45.36 15.52 16.37
N GLY A 52 -46.16 15.89 15.37
CA GLY A 52 -46.55 15.02 14.26
C GLY A 52 -45.52 14.89 13.13
N LEU A 53 -44.42 15.65 13.16
CA LEU A 53 -43.44 15.69 12.07
C LEU A 53 -42.71 14.35 11.96
N LYS A 54 -42.71 13.78 10.75
CA LYS A 54 -42.08 12.49 10.41
C LYS A 54 -40.88 12.65 9.51
N PHE A 55 -40.90 13.63 8.62
CA PHE A 55 -39.86 13.85 7.63
C PHE A 55 -39.49 15.32 7.63
N LEU A 56 -38.23 15.59 7.90
CA LEU A 56 -37.64 16.92 7.84
C LEU A 56 -36.47 16.88 6.88
N ASP A 57 -36.65 17.51 5.72
CA ASP A 57 -35.61 17.68 4.72
C ASP A 57 -35.32 19.16 4.49
N LEU A 58 -34.11 19.56 4.90
CA LEU A 58 -33.54 20.88 4.73
C LEU A 58 -32.26 20.82 3.89
N ALA A 59 -31.99 19.71 3.21
CA ALA A 59 -30.71 19.46 2.55
C ALA A 59 -30.43 20.41 1.37
N GLU A 60 -29.18 20.53 0.95
CA GLU A 60 -28.78 21.31 -0.23
C GLU A 60 -29.35 22.76 -0.19
N ASN A 61 -28.99 23.48 0.87
CA ASN A 61 -29.39 24.86 1.12
C ASN A 61 -28.22 25.64 1.76
N ASN A 62 -28.46 26.88 2.19
CA ASN A 62 -27.49 27.72 2.90
C ASN A 62 -27.90 27.92 4.38
N PHE A 63 -28.54 26.93 5.01
CA PHE A 63 -28.85 27.01 6.44
C PHE A 63 -27.59 26.96 7.28
N SER A 64 -27.59 27.63 8.43
CA SER A 64 -26.42 27.76 9.31
C SER A 64 -26.80 27.72 10.79
N GLY A 65 -25.79 27.72 11.67
CA GLY A 65 -25.97 27.65 13.11
C GLY A 65 -26.08 26.22 13.64
N SER A 66 -26.49 26.08 14.90
CA SER A 66 -26.62 24.78 15.55
C SER A 66 -27.99 24.14 15.33
N VAL A 67 -28.04 22.82 15.43
CA VAL A 67 -29.31 22.07 15.50
C VAL A 67 -29.87 22.24 16.93
N PRO A 68 -31.09 22.79 17.10
CA PRO A 68 -31.64 23.00 18.43
C PRO A 68 -31.87 21.70 19.20
N LEU A 69 -31.55 21.72 20.50
CA LEU A 69 -31.67 20.56 21.40
C LEU A 69 -33.12 20.08 21.56
N ASN A 70 -34.10 20.94 21.29
CA ASN A 70 -35.52 20.58 21.33
C ASN A 70 -35.92 19.49 20.32
N ILE A 71 -35.02 19.07 19.42
CA ILE A 71 -35.26 18.00 18.43
C ILE A 71 -35.78 16.70 19.05
N GLY A 72 -35.41 16.39 20.30
CA GLY A 72 -35.92 15.22 21.02
C GLY A 72 -37.43 15.24 21.27
N ARG A 73 -38.12 16.37 21.06
CA ARG A 73 -39.59 16.47 21.11
C ARG A 73 -40.27 15.84 19.90
N LEU A 74 -39.55 15.64 18.80
CA LEU A 74 -40.08 15.06 17.57
C LEU A 74 -40.04 13.52 17.62
N GLN A 75 -40.78 12.91 18.55
CA GLN A 75 -40.77 11.45 18.76
C GLN A 75 -41.27 10.63 17.55
N ASN A 76 -42.00 11.27 16.63
CA ASN A 76 -42.47 10.67 15.38
C ASN A 76 -41.48 10.83 14.21
N LEU A 77 -40.36 11.53 14.42
CA LEU A 77 -39.37 11.77 13.38
C LEU A 77 -38.76 10.46 12.90
N ARG A 78 -38.82 10.23 11.59
CA ARG A 78 -38.25 9.08 10.90
C ARG A 78 -37.02 9.45 10.10
N SER A 79 -37.09 10.56 9.38
CA SER A 79 -36.01 10.96 8.47
C SER A 79 -35.62 12.41 8.73
N LEU A 80 -34.33 12.61 8.94
CA LEU A 80 -33.71 13.92 9.11
C LEU A 80 -32.60 14.10 8.08
N TYR A 81 -32.81 15.02 7.14
CA TYR A 81 -31.84 15.37 6.11
C TYR A 81 -31.40 16.82 6.31
N LEU A 82 -30.15 17.00 6.72
CA LEU A 82 -29.52 18.31 6.93
C LEU A 82 -28.27 18.49 6.06
N PHE A 83 -28.01 17.56 5.14
CA PHE A 83 -26.76 17.51 4.40
C PHE A 83 -26.61 18.65 3.38
N TYR A 84 -25.38 18.94 2.94
CA TYR A 84 -25.06 20.08 2.05
C TYR A 84 -25.62 21.42 2.57
N ASN A 85 -25.18 21.84 3.75
CA ASN A 85 -25.52 23.12 4.38
C ASN A 85 -24.30 23.69 5.12
N GLN A 86 -24.51 24.69 5.97
CA GLN A 86 -23.48 25.34 6.81
C GLN A 86 -23.77 25.14 8.31
N PHE A 87 -24.42 24.03 8.70
CA PHE A 87 -24.69 23.72 10.10
C PHE A 87 -23.40 23.39 10.87
N GLY A 88 -23.37 23.73 12.14
CA GLY A 88 -22.20 23.54 13.00
C GLY A 88 -21.22 24.72 12.96
N THR A 89 -20.34 24.76 13.95
CA THR A 89 -19.35 25.81 14.17
C THR A 89 -17.91 25.28 14.11
N GLY A 90 -17.74 23.99 13.84
CA GLY A 90 -16.48 23.26 13.95
C GLY A 90 -16.06 22.97 15.39
N GLN A 91 -16.95 23.18 16.37
CA GLN A 91 -16.63 23.14 17.80
C GLN A 91 -17.13 21.86 18.48
N ALA A 92 -16.60 21.60 19.68
CA ALA A 92 -16.83 20.36 20.42
C ALA A 92 -18.30 20.04 20.75
N HIS A 93 -19.17 21.05 20.80
CA HIS A 93 -20.56 20.93 21.24
C HIS A 93 -21.56 20.79 20.07
N ASP A 94 -21.09 20.82 18.83
CA ASP A 94 -21.95 20.78 17.63
C ASP A 94 -22.83 19.52 17.57
N LEU A 95 -22.36 18.40 18.14
CA LEU A 95 -23.09 17.13 18.20
C LEU A 95 -23.96 16.92 19.44
N ALA A 96 -24.14 17.93 20.30
CA ALA A 96 -24.91 17.79 21.55
C ALA A 96 -26.35 17.31 21.33
N PHE A 97 -26.98 17.73 20.22
CA PHE A 97 -28.34 17.33 19.84
C PHE A 97 -28.51 15.83 19.57
N LEU A 98 -27.42 15.08 19.30
CA LEU A 98 -27.49 13.62 19.15
C LEU A 98 -27.98 12.94 20.43
N THR A 99 -27.71 13.54 21.59
CA THR A 99 -28.24 13.05 22.88
C THR A 99 -29.76 13.13 22.90
N GLU A 100 -30.31 14.24 22.41
CA GLU A 100 -31.75 14.50 22.37
C GLU A 100 -32.45 13.63 21.33
N LEU A 101 -31.77 13.31 20.21
CA LEU A 101 -32.26 12.38 19.19
C LEU A 101 -32.46 10.95 19.69
N THR A 102 -31.87 10.55 20.82
CA THR A 102 -32.19 9.24 21.42
C THR A 102 -33.66 9.11 21.83
N ASN A 103 -34.35 10.23 22.05
CA ASN A 103 -35.80 10.26 22.29
C ASN A 103 -36.62 10.02 21.01
N CYS A 104 -36.02 10.11 19.82
CA CYS A 104 -36.66 9.86 18.53
C CYS A 104 -36.58 8.36 18.16
N SER A 105 -37.32 7.52 18.89
CA SER A 105 -37.25 6.05 18.77
C SER A 105 -37.70 5.50 17.40
N ASN A 106 -38.38 6.31 16.57
CA ASN A 106 -38.79 5.94 15.21
C ASN A 106 -37.80 6.39 14.13
N GLN A 107 -36.62 6.91 14.49
CA GLN A 107 -35.67 7.41 13.50
C GLN A 107 -35.09 6.27 12.64
N GLU A 108 -35.22 6.42 11.34
CA GLU A 108 -34.77 5.47 10.30
C GLU A 108 -33.57 6.03 9.52
N ILE A 109 -33.50 7.35 9.33
CA ILE A 109 -32.47 8.01 8.51
C ILE A 109 -31.97 9.28 9.22
N LEU A 110 -30.64 9.39 9.34
CA LEU A 110 -29.94 10.57 9.80
C LEU A 110 -28.80 10.91 8.82
N GLN A 111 -28.95 12.02 8.10
CA GLN A 111 -27.96 12.51 7.12
C GLN A 111 -27.52 13.93 7.44
N LEU A 112 -26.25 14.08 7.82
CA LEU A 112 -25.61 15.31 8.25
C LEU A 112 -24.38 15.68 7.41
N GLN A 113 -24.07 14.90 6.37
CA GLN A 113 -22.86 15.07 5.59
C GLN A 113 -22.76 16.45 4.93
N ASN A 114 -21.54 16.91 4.61
CA ASN A 114 -21.32 18.22 3.97
C ASN A 114 -21.85 19.39 4.82
N ASN A 115 -21.29 19.54 6.01
CA ASN A 115 -21.58 20.63 6.94
C ASN A 115 -20.30 21.02 7.69
N ASN A 116 -20.43 21.88 8.71
CA ASN A 116 -19.36 22.33 9.58
C ASN A 116 -19.47 21.71 10.99
N PHE A 117 -20.04 20.51 11.14
CA PHE A 117 -20.13 19.87 12.46
C PHE A 117 -18.73 19.50 12.95
N GLY A 118 -18.35 19.99 14.14
CA GLY A 118 -17.15 19.56 14.86
C GLY A 118 -17.44 18.65 16.04
N GLY A 119 -16.40 18.41 16.85
CA GLY A 119 -16.51 17.64 18.08
C GLY A 119 -16.34 16.13 17.90
N SER A 120 -16.35 15.44 19.04
CA SER A 120 -16.24 13.99 19.08
C SER A 120 -17.59 13.31 19.10
N LEU A 121 -17.70 12.16 18.43
CA LEU A 121 -18.90 11.33 18.47
C LEU A 121 -19.22 10.92 19.92
N PRO A 122 -20.36 11.32 20.47
CA PRO A 122 -20.72 10.96 21.83
C PRO A 122 -21.00 9.46 21.91
N LYS A 123 -20.65 8.82 23.04
CA LYS A 123 -20.97 7.40 23.29
C LYS A 123 -22.47 7.10 23.16
N VAL A 124 -23.30 8.12 23.40
CA VAL A 124 -24.77 8.09 23.27
C VAL A 124 -25.22 7.79 21.84
N ILE A 125 -24.36 7.90 20.83
CA ILE A 125 -24.67 7.48 19.45
C ILE A 125 -25.12 6.01 19.38
N ALA A 126 -24.66 5.18 20.32
CA ALA A 126 -25.05 3.77 20.45
C ALA A 126 -26.49 3.56 20.94
N ASN A 127 -27.13 4.62 21.42
CA ASN A 127 -28.50 4.64 21.94
C ASN A 127 -29.48 5.35 20.98
N LEU A 128 -29.02 5.73 19.78
CA LEU A 128 -29.94 6.14 18.72
C LEU A 128 -30.89 5.00 18.36
N SER A 129 -31.96 5.32 17.64
CA SER A 129 -32.99 4.33 17.31
C SER A 129 -32.40 3.06 16.68
N THR A 130 -32.86 1.91 17.18
CA THR A 130 -32.52 0.62 16.58
C THR A 130 -33.23 0.40 15.23
N GLN A 131 -34.12 1.29 14.81
CA GLN A 131 -34.70 1.33 13.46
C GLN A 131 -33.80 2.07 12.46
N LEU A 132 -32.70 2.68 12.90
CA LEU A 132 -31.80 3.43 12.04
C LEU A 132 -31.17 2.53 10.98
N THR A 133 -31.35 2.92 9.73
CA THR A 133 -30.84 2.24 8.52
C THR A 133 -29.69 3.00 7.87
N ILE A 134 -29.73 4.34 7.92
CA ILE A 134 -28.69 5.20 7.34
C ILE A 134 -28.20 6.18 8.38
N LEU A 135 -26.89 6.18 8.61
CA LEU A 135 -26.17 7.18 9.39
C LEU A 135 -25.04 7.77 8.52
N ALA A 136 -25.23 8.98 8.04
CA ALA A 136 -24.23 9.68 7.21
C ALA A 136 -23.75 10.95 7.91
N LEU A 137 -22.45 10.99 8.18
CA LEU A 137 -21.74 12.00 8.95
C LEU A 137 -20.49 12.51 8.21
N GLY A 138 -20.29 12.08 6.96
CA GLY A 138 -19.12 12.41 6.14
C GLY A 138 -18.94 13.91 5.87
N GLN A 139 -17.77 14.31 5.39
CA GLN A 139 -17.46 15.69 4.97
C GLN A 139 -17.82 16.74 6.03
N ASN A 140 -17.24 16.57 7.23
CA ASN A 140 -17.39 17.43 8.39
C ASN A 140 -16.03 17.60 9.11
N GLN A 141 -16.02 18.14 10.33
CA GLN A 141 -14.81 18.38 11.14
C GLN A 141 -14.80 17.49 12.41
N LEU A 142 -15.40 16.30 12.35
CA LEU A 142 -15.53 15.41 13.49
C LEU A 142 -14.19 14.78 13.86
N PHE A 143 -13.88 14.69 15.16
CA PHE A 143 -12.61 14.12 15.65
C PHE A 143 -12.82 13.10 16.77
N GLY A 144 -11.73 12.53 17.29
CA GLY A 144 -11.81 11.47 18.30
C GLY A 144 -12.08 10.10 17.68
N SER A 145 -12.44 9.11 18.49
CA SER A 145 -12.58 7.72 18.02
C SER A 145 -14.03 7.31 17.75
N LEU A 146 -14.20 6.31 16.89
CA LEU A 146 -15.48 5.65 16.67
C LEU A 146 -15.87 4.84 17.94
N PRO A 147 -17.01 5.15 18.60
CA PRO A 147 -17.39 4.43 19.80
C PRO A 147 -17.71 2.96 19.51
N SER A 148 -17.26 2.04 20.38
CA SER A 148 -17.52 0.59 20.23
C SER A 148 -19.01 0.23 20.25
N GLY A 149 -19.85 1.08 20.85
CA GLY A 149 -21.31 0.93 20.85
C GLY A 149 -21.96 1.07 19.47
N ILE A 150 -21.22 1.48 18.43
CA ILE A 150 -21.74 1.54 17.05
C ILE A 150 -22.37 0.22 16.60
N GLY A 151 -21.84 -0.92 17.08
CA GLY A 151 -22.37 -2.25 16.79
C GLY A 151 -23.78 -2.55 17.33
N ASN A 152 -24.36 -1.64 18.13
CA ASN A 152 -25.74 -1.76 18.61
C ASN A 152 -26.78 -1.36 17.54
N LEU A 153 -26.37 -0.60 16.52
CA LEU A 153 -27.25 -0.11 15.45
C LEU A 153 -27.45 -1.18 14.36
N MET A 154 -27.91 -2.37 14.76
CA MET A 154 -27.91 -3.60 13.95
C MET A 154 -28.72 -3.53 12.65
N ASN A 155 -29.58 -2.53 12.49
CA ASN A 155 -30.38 -2.31 11.27
C ASN A 155 -29.70 -1.41 10.24
N LEU A 156 -28.51 -0.88 10.52
CA LEU A 156 -27.77 -0.07 9.56
C LEU A 156 -27.49 -0.85 8.27
N THR A 157 -27.83 -0.22 7.16
CA THR A 157 -27.49 -0.61 5.78
C THR A 157 -26.43 0.33 5.20
N GLY A 158 -26.37 1.59 5.65
CA GLY A 158 -25.36 2.56 5.25
C GLY A 158 -24.75 3.29 6.44
N LEU A 159 -23.42 3.29 6.52
CA LEU A 159 -22.65 4.08 7.49
C LEU A 159 -21.58 4.87 6.74
N SER A 160 -21.69 6.20 6.76
CA SER A 160 -20.77 7.12 6.11
C SER A 160 -20.17 8.09 7.13
N MET A 161 -18.85 8.16 7.16
CA MET A 161 -18.05 9.02 8.05
C MET A 161 -16.79 9.54 7.35
N GLU A 162 -16.73 9.43 6.03
CA GLU A 162 -15.58 9.81 5.21
C GLU A 162 -15.25 11.30 5.31
N THR A 163 -14.01 11.69 5.01
CA THR A 163 -13.55 13.09 4.99
C THR A 163 -13.88 13.82 6.32
N ASN A 164 -13.26 13.34 7.40
CA ASN A 164 -13.36 13.92 8.75
C ASN A 164 -11.96 13.87 9.40
N LEU A 165 -11.89 14.14 10.70
CA LEU A 165 -10.66 14.05 11.52
C LEU A 165 -10.74 12.89 12.53
N LEU A 166 -11.59 11.89 12.28
CA LEU A 166 -11.79 10.74 13.17
C LEU A 166 -10.52 9.89 13.22
N GLY A 167 -10.16 9.37 14.38
CA GLY A 167 -8.95 8.59 14.57
C GLY A 167 -9.10 7.44 15.57
N GLY A 168 -7.97 6.95 16.06
CA GLY A 168 -7.94 5.74 16.88
C GLY A 168 -8.26 4.48 16.07
N SER A 169 -8.43 3.35 16.75
CA SER A 169 -8.74 2.08 16.10
C SER A 169 -10.22 1.93 15.78
N ILE A 170 -10.50 1.21 14.70
CA ILE A 170 -11.85 0.81 14.33
C ILE A 170 -12.27 -0.34 15.26
N PRO A 171 -13.38 -0.22 16.01
CA PRO A 171 -13.78 -1.23 16.97
C PRO A 171 -14.25 -2.52 16.26
N THR A 172 -13.85 -3.68 16.79
CA THR A 172 -14.31 -4.99 16.30
C THR A 172 -15.84 -5.16 16.35
N ALA A 173 -16.52 -4.39 17.20
CA ALA A 173 -17.97 -4.33 17.27
C ALA A 173 -18.65 -3.93 15.95
N ILE A 174 -17.93 -3.30 15.01
CA ILE A 174 -18.44 -3.02 13.66
C ILE A 174 -18.93 -4.29 12.96
N GLY A 175 -18.30 -5.44 13.22
CA GLY A 175 -18.69 -6.73 12.66
C GLY A 175 -20.07 -7.24 13.11
N LYS A 176 -20.73 -6.57 14.06
CA LYS A 176 -22.11 -6.88 14.47
C LYS A 176 -23.17 -6.31 13.50
N LEU A 177 -22.79 -5.39 12.62
CA LEU A 177 -23.70 -4.71 11.68
C LEU A 177 -24.02 -5.60 10.47
N GLN A 178 -24.67 -6.73 10.70
CA GLN A 178 -24.87 -7.80 9.70
C GLN A 178 -25.72 -7.41 8.48
N LYS A 179 -26.40 -6.26 8.51
CA LYS A 179 -27.19 -5.70 7.39
C LYS A 179 -26.45 -4.61 6.60
N LEU A 180 -25.24 -4.25 7.02
CA LEU A 180 -24.51 -3.13 6.45
C LEU A 180 -24.04 -3.46 5.04
N GLN A 181 -24.43 -2.62 4.09
CA GLN A 181 -24.13 -2.75 2.67
C GLN A 181 -23.02 -1.79 2.24
N SER A 182 -23.08 -0.54 2.71
CA SER A 182 -22.07 0.48 2.38
C SER A 182 -21.41 1.01 3.64
N LEU A 183 -20.07 0.94 3.68
CA LEU A 183 -19.24 1.48 4.74
C LEU A 183 -18.20 2.44 4.16
N PHE A 184 -18.37 3.74 4.42
CA PHE A 184 -17.46 4.79 3.98
C PHE A 184 -16.74 5.42 5.18
N MET A 185 -15.43 5.21 5.26
CA MET A 185 -14.57 5.70 6.34
C MET A 185 -13.29 6.39 5.80
N GLY A 186 -13.20 6.57 4.48
CA GLY A 186 -12.03 7.14 3.81
C GLY A 186 -11.72 8.59 4.23
N GLY A 187 -10.49 9.06 4.02
CA GLY A 187 -10.12 10.46 4.31
C GLY A 187 -10.25 10.83 5.79
N ASN A 188 -9.65 10.03 6.67
CA ASN A 188 -9.70 10.22 8.12
C ASN A 188 -8.30 9.99 8.73
N ARG A 189 -8.22 9.86 10.05
CA ARG A 189 -7.00 9.57 10.82
C ARG A 189 -7.09 8.23 11.54
N PHE A 190 -7.92 7.29 11.08
CA PHE A 190 -8.02 5.95 11.70
C PHE A 190 -6.67 5.25 11.66
N SER A 191 -6.35 4.53 12.73
CA SER A 191 -5.04 3.92 12.98
C SER A 191 -5.18 2.49 13.50
N GLY A 192 -4.10 1.73 13.46
CA GLY A 192 -4.13 0.32 13.88
C GLY A 192 -4.69 -0.58 12.79
N GLU A 193 -4.97 -1.83 13.13
CA GLU A 193 -5.34 -2.84 12.13
C GLU A 193 -6.80 -2.73 11.67
N ILE A 194 -7.04 -3.12 10.41
CA ILE A 194 -8.39 -3.37 9.89
C ILE A 194 -8.99 -4.56 10.68
N PRO A 195 -10.13 -4.40 11.37
CA PRO A 195 -10.69 -5.47 12.19
C PRO A 195 -11.09 -6.69 11.35
N TYR A 196 -10.61 -7.88 11.73
CA TYR A 196 -10.99 -9.15 11.08
C TYR A 196 -12.51 -9.38 11.06
N SER A 197 -13.22 -8.81 12.04
CA SER A 197 -14.67 -8.88 12.20
C SER A 197 -15.45 -8.21 11.06
N LEU A 198 -14.83 -7.36 10.23
CA LEU A 198 -15.47 -6.85 9.01
C LEU A 198 -15.85 -7.99 8.06
N GLY A 199 -15.07 -9.08 8.05
CA GLY A 199 -15.41 -10.30 7.32
C GLY A 199 -16.66 -11.03 7.82
N ASN A 200 -17.26 -10.62 8.95
CA ASN A 200 -18.55 -11.16 9.38
C ASN A 200 -19.72 -10.45 8.68
N ILE A 201 -19.50 -9.32 8.02
CA ILE A 201 -20.56 -8.54 7.38
C ILE A 201 -20.71 -9.00 5.93
N THR A 202 -21.37 -10.14 5.74
CA THR A 202 -21.51 -10.78 4.42
C THR A 202 -22.44 -10.00 3.47
N SER A 203 -23.18 -9.03 3.98
CA SER A 203 -24.04 -8.11 3.22
C SER A 203 -23.30 -6.92 2.59
N LEU A 204 -22.00 -6.73 2.88
CA LEU A 204 -21.23 -5.62 2.32
C LEU A 204 -21.16 -5.67 0.80
N ILE A 205 -21.44 -4.53 0.19
CA ILE A 205 -21.37 -4.22 -1.25
C ILE A 205 -20.20 -3.28 -1.50
N GLU A 206 -20.00 -2.28 -0.64
CA GLU A 206 -18.97 -1.24 -0.77
C GLU A 206 -18.21 -1.05 0.54
N LEU A 207 -16.89 -1.10 0.47
CA LEU A 207 -16.00 -0.84 1.61
C LEU A 207 -14.90 0.15 1.22
N HIS A 208 -14.98 1.35 1.78
CA HIS A 208 -14.07 2.46 1.51
C HIS A 208 -13.35 2.88 2.79
N MET A 209 -12.04 2.66 2.83
CA MET A 209 -11.17 2.98 3.98
C MET A 209 -9.84 3.60 3.56
N GLU A 210 -9.79 4.14 2.35
CA GLU A 210 -8.64 4.85 1.80
C GLU A 210 -8.24 6.09 2.62
N GLU A 211 -7.03 6.60 2.40
CA GLU A 211 -6.55 7.85 3.00
C GLU A 211 -6.71 7.88 4.53
N ASN A 212 -6.08 6.92 5.20
CA ASN A 212 -6.04 6.79 6.65
C ASN A 212 -4.62 6.38 7.11
N HIS A 213 -4.44 6.07 8.39
CA HIS A 213 -3.19 5.58 8.96
C HIS A 213 -3.30 4.09 9.39
N LEU A 214 -4.10 3.29 8.67
CA LEU A 214 -4.32 1.89 9.01
C LEU A 214 -3.05 1.07 8.78
N THR A 215 -2.75 0.17 9.72
CA THR A 215 -1.53 -0.65 9.73
C THR A 215 -1.87 -2.13 9.70
N GLY A 216 -0.83 -2.98 9.70
CA GLY A 216 -1.00 -4.43 9.71
C GLY A 216 -1.42 -4.98 8.35
N ARG A 217 -1.93 -6.21 8.33
CA ARG A 217 -2.26 -6.92 7.09
C ARG A 217 -3.69 -6.64 6.66
N VAL A 218 -3.95 -6.74 5.36
CA VAL A 218 -5.32 -6.89 4.84
C VAL A 218 -5.91 -8.19 5.42
N PRO A 219 -7.05 -8.17 6.13
CA PRO A 219 -7.61 -9.38 6.72
C PRO A 219 -8.13 -10.34 5.64
N SER A 220 -7.70 -11.60 5.69
CA SER A 220 -8.21 -12.64 4.79
C SER A 220 -9.71 -12.91 4.97
N SER A 221 -10.27 -12.58 6.14
CA SER A 221 -11.69 -12.68 6.44
C SER A 221 -12.57 -11.79 5.55
N LEU A 222 -12.04 -10.73 4.96
CA LEU A 222 -12.77 -9.94 3.93
C LEU A 222 -13.17 -10.80 2.74
N GLY A 223 -12.48 -11.93 2.51
CA GLY A 223 -12.89 -12.96 1.54
C GLY A 223 -14.25 -13.61 1.83
N ASN A 224 -14.88 -13.37 2.98
CA ASN A 224 -16.24 -13.83 3.27
C ASN A 224 -17.33 -12.88 2.73
N CYS A 225 -16.97 -11.64 2.36
CA CYS A 225 -17.90 -10.64 1.84
C CYS A 225 -18.18 -10.89 0.35
N GLN A 226 -18.93 -11.95 0.04
CA GLN A 226 -19.19 -12.43 -1.32
C GLN A 226 -20.12 -11.53 -2.15
N ASN A 227 -20.64 -10.44 -1.59
CA ASN A 227 -21.43 -9.42 -2.30
C ASN A 227 -20.61 -8.16 -2.62
N LEU A 228 -19.33 -8.12 -2.22
CA LEU A 228 -18.50 -6.93 -2.31
C LEU A 228 -18.17 -6.61 -3.78
N LEU A 229 -18.57 -5.43 -4.24
CA LEU A 229 -18.34 -4.92 -5.58
C LEU A 229 -17.15 -3.97 -5.64
N ALA A 230 -16.94 -3.19 -4.57
CA ALA A 230 -15.88 -2.19 -4.44
C ALA A 230 -15.13 -2.33 -3.11
N LEU A 231 -13.80 -2.37 -3.18
CA LEU A 231 -12.89 -2.37 -2.03
C LEU A 231 -11.74 -1.37 -2.26
N THR A 232 -11.73 -0.29 -1.50
CA THR A 232 -10.67 0.74 -1.56
C THR A 232 -9.97 0.89 -0.21
N LEU A 233 -8.68 0.54 -0.19
CA LEU A 233 -7.80 0.60 0.99
C LEU A 233 -6.51 1.41 0.70
N HIS A 234 -6.49 2.15 -0.41
CA HIS A 234 -5.30 2.86 -0.86
C HIS A 234 -4.89 4.00 0.09
N SER A 235 -3.64 4.45 0.00
CA SER A 235 -3.12 5.53 0.85
C SER A 235 -3.27 5.22 2.35
N ASN A 236 -2.67 4.10 2.77
CA ASN A 236 -2.59 3.65 4.16
C ASN A 236 -1.17 3.14 4.47
N ASN A 237 -0.98 2.52 5.64
CA ASN A 237 0.28 1.91 6.07
C ASN A 237 0.16 0.37 6.16
N LEU A 238 -0.66 -0.25 5.30
CA LEU A 238 -0.89 -1.69 5.28
C LEU A 238 0.38 -2.43 4.80
N ASN A 239 0.62 -3.62 5.32
CA ASN A 239 1.80 -4.42 5.04
C ASN A 239 1.50 -5.92 4.87
N GLY A 240 2.55 -6.69 4.60
CA GLY A 240 2.44 -8.12 4.34
C GLY A 240 1.85 -8.42 2.96
N SER A 241 1.54 -9.69 2.70
CA SER A 241 1.06 -10.13 1.40
C SER A 241 -0.43 -9.90 1.20
N ILE A 242 -0.83 -9.67 -0.06
CA ILE A 242 -2.23 -9.60 -0.45
C ILE A 242 -2.87 -10.98 -0.21
N PRO A 243 -3.96 -11.09 0.58
CA PRO A 243 -4.61 -12.37 0.83
C PRO A 243 -5.29 -12.92 -0.42
N ARG A 244 -4.99 -14.16 -0.78
CA ARG A 244 -5.64 -14.88 -1.90
C ARG A 244 -7.16 -14.97 -1.81
N GLN A 245 -7.72 -14.89 -0.60
CA GLN A 245 -9.15 -14.89 -0.35
C GLN A 245 -9.81 -13.58 -0.79
N VAL A 246 -9.07 -12.47 -0.77
CA VAL A 246 -9.54 -11.14 -1.18
C VAL A 246 -9.26 -10.94 -2.66
N ILE A 247 -8.02 -11.19 -3.10
CA ILE A 247 -7.63 -11.09 -4.51
C ILE A 247 -8.03 -12.34 -5.31
N GLY A 248 -9.33 -12.51 -5.40
CA GLY A 248 -9.98 -13.67 -5.99
C GLY A 248 -11.48 -13.71 -5.75
N LEU A 249 -12.05 -12.69 -5.09
CA LEU A 249 -13.48 -12.47 -4.95
C LEU A 249 -14.10 -12.15 -6.31
N SER A 250 -14.83 -13.09 -6.88
CA SER A 250 -15.51 -12.91 -8.17
C SER A 250 -16.63 -11.86 -8.15
N SER A 251 -17.07 -11.44 -6.97
CA SER A 251 -18.04 -10.36 -6.78
C SER A 251 -17.44 -8.97 -7.07
N LEU A 252 -16.12 -8.81 -6.94
CA LEU A 252 -15.45 -7.55 -7.23
C LEU A 252 -15.55 -7.26 -8.73
N THR A 253 -16.36 -6.27 -9.04
CA THR A 253 -16.72 -5.89 -10.41
C THR A 253 -16.39 -4.43 -10.69
N MET A 254 -16.38 -3.58 -9.66
CA MET A 254 -16.11 -2.16 -9.82
C MET A 254 -14.62 -1.87 -9.62
N ILE A 255 -14.12 -2.03 -8.38
CA ILE A 255 -12.77 -1.60 -8.03
C ILE A 255 -12.17 -2.42 -6.90
N LEU A 256 -10.90 -2.79 -7.07
CA LEU A 256 -9.99 -3.18 -6.00
C LEU A 256 -8.80 -2.22 -6.03
N ASN A 257 -8.68 -1.36 -5.03
CA ASN A 257 -7.57 -0.42 -4.94
C ASN A 257 -6.82 -0.56 -3.60
N LEU A 258 -5.60 -1.07 -3.67
CA LEU A 258 -4.67 -1.27 -2.56
C LEU A 258 -3.41 -0.40 -2.70
N SER A 259 -3.41 0.56 -3.62
CA SER A 259 -2.24 1.36 -3.97
C SER A 259 -1.73 2.21 -2.80
N TYR A 260 -0.50 2.72 -2.86
CA TYR A 260 0.08 3.58 -1.82
C TYR A 260 0.01 2.94 -0.42
N ASN A 261 0.63 1.77 -0.28
CA ASN A 261 0.77 1.04 0.97
C ASN A 261 2.19 0.47 1.07
N SER A 262 2.42 -0.48 1.97
CA SER A 262 3.69 -1.22 2.13
C SER A 262 3.48 -2.73 1.95
N LEU A 263 2.54 -3.13 1.08
CA LEU A 263 2.25 -4.52 0.78
C LEU A 263 3.44 -5.17 0.09
N SER A 264 3.68 -6.45 0.36
CA SER A 264 4.86 -7.17 -0.12
C SER A 264 4.56 -8.60 -0.57
N GLY A 265 5.57 -9.32 -1.06
CA GLY A 265 5.38 -10.63 -1.66
C GLY A 265 4.85 -10.55 -3.09
N SER A 266 4.38 -11.67 -3.64
CA SER A 266 3.91 -11.78 -5.02
C SER A 266 2.43 -11.52 -5.19
N LEU A 267 2.03 -11.11 -6.38
CA LEU A 267 0.62 -11.06 -6.77
C LEU A 267 0.07 -12.50 -6.91
N PRO A 268 -0.95 -12.91 -6.11
CA PRO A 268 -1.47 -14.28 -6.16
C PRO A 268 -2.14 -14.61 -7.50
N LEU A 269 -2.06 -15.90 -7.90
CA LEU A 269 -2.67 -16.39 -9.14
C LEU A 269 -4.20 -16.29 -9.13
N GLU A 270 -4.80 -16.22 -7.94
CA GLU A 270 -6.25 -16.05 -7.76
C GLU A 270 -6.80 -14.75 -8.35
N VAL A 271 -5.95 -13.77 -8.71
CA VAL A 271 -6.35 -12.54 -9.41
C VAL A 271 -7.23 -12.82 -10.63
N GLY A 272 -6.94 -13.88 -11.39
CA GLY A 272 -7.73 -14.27 -12.58
C GLY A 272 -9.16 -14.73 -12.30
N LYS A 273 -9.54 -14.95 -11.03
CA LYS A 273 -10.93 -15.23 -10.65
C LYS A 273 -11.82 -14.00 -10.73
N MET A 274 -11.26 -12.80 -10.63
CA MET A 274 -12.00 -11.54 -10.70
C MET A 274 -12.28 -11.17 -12.17
N LYS A 275 -13.02 -12.01 -12.88
CA LYS A 275 -13.22 -11.88 -14.34
C LYS A 275 -13.87 -10.57 -14.77
N ASN A 276 -14.68 -10.01 -13.87
CA ASN A 276 -15.53 -8.85 -14.14
C ASN A 276 -15.01 -7.56 -13.49
N ILE A 277 -13.82 -7.55 -12.90
CA ILE A 277 -13.27 -6.36 -12.24
C ILE A 277 -12.97 -5.25 -13.26
N GLY A 278 -13.46 -4.04 -13.03
CA GLY A 278 -13.18 -2.88 -13.89
C GLY A 278 -11.84 -2.20 -13.58
N ILE A 279 -11.51 -2.01 -12.30
CA ILE A 279 -10.29 -1.32 -11.87
C ILE A 279 -9.50 -2.19 -10.90
N LEU A 280 -8.23 -2.44 -11.21
CA LEU A 280 -7.26 -3.05 -10.31
C LEU A 280 -6.07 -2.11 -10.09
N GLY A 281 -6.01 -1.49 -8.92
CA GLY A 281 -4.89 -0.64 -8.50
C GLY A 281 -4.12 -1.26 -7.35
N ILE A 282 -2.85 -1.56 -7.55
CA ILE A 282 -1.93 -2.05 -6.51
C ILE A 282 -0.57 -1.34 -6.60
N SER A 283 -0.55 -0.14 -7.17
CA SER A 283 0.67 0.64 -7.38
C SER A 283 1.27 1.17 -6.08
N GLU A 284 2.52 1.62 -6.13
CA GLU A 284 3.23 2.24 -5.00
C GLU A 284 3.19 1.34 -3.75
N ASN A 285 3.76 0.15 -3.90
CA ASN A 285 3.89 -0.89 -2.88
C ASN A 285 5.25 -1.59 -3.02
N ASN A 286 5.51 -2.60 -2.19
CA ASN A 286 6.73 -3.41 -2.21
C ASN A 286 6.47 -4.82 -2.82
N LEU A 287 5.53 -4.94 -3.77
CA LEU A 287 5.22 -6.22 -4.41
C LEU A 287 6.37 -6.66 -5.32
N SER A 288 6.56 -7.97 -5.45
CA SER A 288 7.72 -8.57 -6.13
C SER A 288 7.36 -9.88 -6.83
N GLY A 289 8.31 -10.47 -7.54
CA GLY A 289 8.06 -11.66 -8.35
C GLY A 289 7.43 -11.32 -9.70
N GLU A 290 6.96 -12.34 -10.42
CA GLU A 290 6.41 -12.18 -11.76
C GLU A 290 4.95 -11.73 -11.73
N ILE A 291 4.52 -11.02 -12.76
CA ILE A 291 3.09 -10.75 -13.00
C ILE A 291 2.43 -12.08 -13.39
N PRO A 292 1.41 -12.56 -12.66
CA PRO A 292 0.78 -13.85 -12.91
C PRO A 292 0.05 -13.86 -14.25
N VAL A 293 0.24 -14.91 -15.05
CA VAL A 293 -0.42 -15.07 -16.36
C VAL A 293 -1.95 -15.06 -16.27
N THR A 294 -2.51 -15.46 -15.12
CA THR A 294 -3.96 -15.49 -14.85
C THR A 294 -4.59 -14.10 -14.82
N ILE A 295 -3.81 -13.02 -14.71
CA ILE A 295 -4.36 -11.65 -14.82
C ILE A 295 -5.07 -11.41 -16.16
N GLY A 296 -4.66 -12.12 -17.22
CA GLY A 296 -5.31 -12.06 -18.53
C GLY A 296 -6.75 -12.62 -18.55
N ASP A 297 -7.19 -13.31 -17.49
CA ASP A 297 -8.56 -13.83 -17.36
C ASP A 297 -9.56 -12.75 -16.89
N CYS A 298 -9.08 -11.57 -16.46
CA CYS A 298 -9.89 -10.43 -16.04
C CYS A 298 -10.50 -9.69 -17.24
N SER A 299 -11.40 -10.36 -17.98
CA SER A 299 -11.93 -9.88 -19.27
C SER A 299 -12.55 -8.48 -19.28
N SER A 300 -13.07 -8.01 -18.14
CA SER A 300 -13.69 -6.68 -18.02
C SER A 300 -12.73 -5.59 -17.49
N LEU A 301 -11.44 -5.89 -17.33
CA LEU A 301 -10.47 -4.95 -16.75
C LEU A 301 -10.22 -3.77 -17.70
N GLU A 302 -10.57 -2.58 -17.22
CA GLU A 302 -10.43 -1.30 -17.93
C GLU A 302 -9.18 -0.54 -17.47
N HIS A 303 -8.83 -0.61 -16.19
CA HIS A 303 -7.69 0.10 -15.63
C HIS A 303 -6.83 -0.81 -14.76
N LEU A 304 -5.55 -0.94 -15.12
CA LEU A 304 -4.56 -1.74 -14.41
C LEU A 304 -3.34 -0.90 -14.03
N TYR A 305 -3.17 -0.67 -12.73
CA TYR A 305 -2.09 0.13 -12.15
C TYR A 305 -1.19 -0.74 -11.27
N LEU A 306 -0.01 -1.08 -11.79
CA LEU A 306 1.02 -1.90 -11.13
C LEU A 306 2.31 -1.11 -10.85
N GLU A 307 2.34 0.18 -11.17
CA GLU A 307 3.53 1.00 -11.15
C GLU A 307 4.12 1.18 -9.75
N GLY A 308 5.42 1.48 -9.66
CA GLY A 308 6.07 1.74 -8.36
C GLY A 308 6.10 0.51 -7.46
N ASN A 309 6.48 -0.64 -8.03
CA ASN A 309 6.66 -1.92 -7.32
C ASN A 309 8.03 -2.53 -7.69
N SER A 310 8.25 -3.78 -7.29
CA SER A 310 9.45 -4.57 -7.63
C SER A 310 9.11 -5.81 -8.47
N PHE A 311 8.06 -5.76 -9.30
CA PHE A 311 7.72 -6.85 -10.22
C PHE A 311 8.88 -7.11 -11.18
N ASN A 312 9.17 -8.39 -11.44
CA ASN A 312 10.26 -8.83 -12.30
C ASN A 312 9.76 -9.87 -13.32
N GLY A 313 10.70 -10.50 -14.05
CA GLY A 313 10.36 -11.41 -15.14
C GLY A 313 9.89 -10.67 -16.39
N THR A 314 9.12 -11.33 -17.25
CA THR A 314 8.60 -10.76 -18.50
C THR A 314 7.18 -10.23 -18.34
N ILE A 315 6.79 -9.26 -19.17
CA ILE A 315 5.38 -8.87 -19.32
C ILE A 315 4.61 -10.08 -19.90
N PRO A 316 3.59 -10.63 -19.21
CA PRO A 316 2.84 -11.78 -19.71
C PRO A 316 2.10 -11.47 -21.01
N GLU A 317 2.17 -12.36 -22.01
CA GLU A 317 1.39 -12.22 -23.25
C GLU A 317 -0.12 -12.22 -23.01
N SER A 318 -0.57 -12.86 -21.92
CA SER A 318 -1.99 -12.92 -21.53
C SER A 318 -2.60 -11.55 -21.25
N LEU A 319 -1.80 -10.52 -20.93
CA LEU A 319 -2.29 -9.14 -20.83
C LEU A 319 -2.86 -8.63 -22.18
N GLY A 320 -2.41 -9.17 -23.31
CA GLY A 320 -2.98 -8.88 -24.63
C GLY A 320 -4.40 -9.41 -24.87
N LEU A 321 -4.92 -10.21 -23.94
CA LEU A 321 -6.29 -10.73 -23.95
C LEU A 321 -7.31 -9.78 -23.31
N LEU A 322 -6.84 -8.77 -22.56
CA LEU A 322 -7.68 -7.79 -21.87
C LEU A 322 -8.29 -6.78 -22.84
N LYS A 323 -9.33 -7.19 -23.59
CA LYS A 323 -9.90 -6.36 -24.68
C LYS A 323 -10.57 -5.07 -24.21
N ALA A 324 -10.97 -4.99 -22.94
CA ALA A 324 -11.56 -3.80 -22.32
C ALA A 324 -10.53 -2.76 -21.81
N ILE A 325 -9.24 -3.10 -21.79
CA ILE A 325 -8.21 -2.27 -21.16
C ILE A 325 -8.09 -0.90 -21.85
N GLN A 326 -8.14 0.15 -21.04
CA GLN A 326 -8.02 1.55 -21.43
C GLN A 326 -6.72 2.15 -20.89
N ASP A 327 -6.37 1.86 -19.63
CA ASP A 327 -5.15 2.35 -18.99
C ASP A 327 -4.33 1.19 -18.42
N LEU A 328 -3.07 1.11 -18.82
CA LEU A 328 -2.12 0.11 -18.35
C LEU A 328 -0.82 0.80 -17.93
N ASP A 329 -0.56 0.86 -16.63
CA ASP A 329 0.69 1.37 -16.08
C ASP A 329 1.48 0.25 -15.39
N LEU A 330 2.62 -0.10 -16.00
CA LEU A 330 3.60 -1.06 -15.49
C LEU A 330 4.94 -0.38 -15.17
N SER A 331 4.97 0.96 -15.14
CA SER A 331 6.20 1.72 -14.99
C SER A 331 6.84 1.55 -13.61
N ARG A 332 8.10 1.94 -13.47
CA ARG A 332 8.83 1.88 -12.18
C ARG A 332 8.76 0.48 -11.55
N ASN A 333 9.19 -0.52 -12.31
CA ASN A 333 9.31 -1.92 -11.88
C ASN A 333 10.66 -2.48 -12.37
N ASN A 334 10.89 -3.78 -12.17
CA ASN A 334 12.08 -4.48 -12.65
C ASN A 334 11.74 -5.49 -13.77
N LEU A 335 10.73 -5.17 -14.61
CA LEU A 335 10.30 -6.01 -15.71
C LEU A 335 11.37 -6.06 -16.80
N SER A 336 11.47 -7.19 -17.47
CA SER A 336 12.51 -7.50 -18.46
C SER A 336 11.92 -8.21 -19.67
N GLY A 337 12.76 -8.56 -20.63
CA GLY A 337 12.29 -9.21 -21.87
C GLY A 337 11.65 -8.22 -22.85
N GLN A 338 11.00 -8.77 -23.88
CA GLN A 338 10.40 -7.99 -24.95
C GLN A 338 8.99 -7.54 -24.60
N ILE A 339 8.57 -6.42 -25.19
CA ILE A 339 7.18 -5.97 -25.13
C ILE A 339 6.33 -6.93 -26.00
N PRO A 340 5.26 -7.56 -25.45
CA PRO A 340 4.43 -8.49 -26.21
C PRO A 340 3.77 -7.82 -27.43
N ARG A 341 4.06 -8.31 -28.64
CA ARG A 341 3.47 -7.78 -29.89
C ARG A 341 1.95 -7.86 -29.91
N ILE A 342 1.35 -8.77 -29.16
CA ILE A 342 -0.10 -8.89 -29.02
C ILE A 342 -0.77 -7.61 -28.46
N PHE A 343 -0.03 -6.72 -27.79
CA PHE A 343 -0.56 -5.44 -27.32
C PHE A 343 -0.99 -4.52 -28.48
N GLU A 344 -0.51 -4.73 -29.71
CA GLU A 344 -1.01 -4.03 -30.90
C GLU A 344 -2.53 -4.26 -31.13
N ASN A 345 -3.08 -5.34 -30.58
CA ASN A 345 -4.49 -5.71 -30.69
C ASN A 345 -5.38 -5.19 -29.54
N LEU A 346 -4.85 -4.30 -28.69
CA LEU A 346 -5.60 -3.66 -27.61
C LEU A 346 -6.21 -2.35 -28.13
N HIS A 347 -7.34 -2.45 -28.84
CA HIS A 347 -7.93 -1.33 -29.57
C HIS A 347 -8.53 -0.23 -28.68
N LEU A 348 -8.80 -0.51 -27.40
CA LEU A 348 -9.33 0.47 -26.45
C LEU A 348 -8.26 1.12 -25.58
N LEU A 349 -7.00 0.70 -25.70
CA LEU A 349 -5.90 1.17 -24.88
C LEU A 349 -5.56 2.63 -25.24
N ARG A 350 -5.78 3.54 -24.28
CA ARG A 350 -5.56 4.98 -24.38
C ARG A 350 -4.24 5.40 -23.76
N ASN A 351 -3.85 4.80 -22.65
CA ASN A 351 -2.61 5.10 -21.94
C ASN A 351 -1.85 3.81 -21.64
N LEU A 352 -0.61 3.73 -22.12
CA LEU A 352 0.33 2.65 -21.88
C LEU A 352 1.62 3.22 -21.33
N ASN A 353 1.95 2.90 -20.09
CA ASN A 353 3.19 3.35 -19.46
C ASN A 353 4.04 2.15 -19.05
N LEU A 354 5.17 1.98 -19.73
CA LEU A 354 6.16 0.92 -19.53
C LEU A 354 7.51 1.50 -19.06
N SER A 355 7.55 2.79 -18.74
CA SER A 355 8.78 3.51 -18.42
C SER A 355 9.49 2.98 -17.17
N PHE A 356 10.80 3.23 -17.04
CA PHE A 356 11.60 2.84 -15.88
C PHE A 356 11.50 1.34 -15.56
N ASN A 357 11.88 0.51 -16.53
CA ASN A 357 12.00 -0.95 -16.41
C ASN A 357 13.33 -1.41 -17.06
N SER A 358 13.51 -2.73 -17.19
CA SER A 358 14.64 -3.36 -17.89
C SER A 358 14.23 -4.03 -19.20
N LEU A 359 13.24 -3.47 -19.91
CA LEU A 359 12.72 -4.02 -21.17
C LEU A 359 13.76 -3.94 -22.29
N VAL A 360 13.71 -4.89 -23.22
CA VAL A 360 14.68 -5.05 -24.31
C VAL A 360 14.00 -5.31 -25.64
N GLY A 361 14.69 -5.01 -26.74
CA GLY A 361 14.24 -5.37 -28.09
C GLY A 361 13.43 -4.28 -28.78
N GLU A 362 12.79 -4.67 -29.88
CA GLU A 362 12.06 -3.74 -30.76
C GLU A 362 10.71 -3.35 -30.15
N VAL A 363 10.42 -2.05 -30.11
CA VAL A 363 9.09 -1.54 -29.71
C VAL A 363 8.10 -1.74 -30.87
N PRO A 364 6.91 -2.31 -30.61
CA PRO A 364 5.85 -2.44 -31.62
C PRO A 364 5.45 -1.08 -32.22
N THR A 365 4.74 -1.08 -33.34
CA THR A 365 4.43 0.17 -34.08
C THR A 365 2.94 0.39 -34.35
N LYS A 366 2.08 -0.59 -34.03
CA LYS A 366 0.63 -0.49 -34.23
C LYS A 366 -0.12 -0.35 -32.90
N GLY A 367 -1.42 -0.11 -33.00
CA GLY A 367 -2.30 0.07 -31.83
C GLY A 367 -1.85 1.28 -31.01
N ALA A 368 -1.81 1.14 -29.68
CA ALA A 368 -1.37 2.21 -28.78
C ALA A 368 0.06 2.70 -29.07
N PHE A 369 0.95 1.84 -29.60
CA PHE A 369 2.33 2.22 -29.94
C PHE A 369 2.44 3.14 -31.15
N ALA A 370 1.39 3.27 -31.96
CA ALA A 370 1.35 4.22 -33.07
C ALA A 370 1.12 5.68 -32.62
N ASN A 371 0.81 5.89 -31.34
CA ASN A 371 0.56 7.20 -30.76
C ASN A 371 1.55 7.50 -29.63
N ALA A 372 2.50 8.39 -29.88
CA ALA A 372 3.54 8.77 -28.92
C ALA A 372 3.02 9.49 -27.67
N SER A 373 1.82 10.09 -27.72
CA SER A 373 1.19 10.65 -26.50
C SER A 373 0.52 9.60 -25.64
N ALA A 374 0.18 8.44 -26.21
CA ALA A 374 -0.49 7.34 -25.54
C ALA A 374 0.50 6.35 -24.90
N THR A 375 1.71 6.21 -25.46
CA THR A 375 2.69 5.21 -25.02
C THR A 375 3.98 5.84 -24.50
N SER A 376 4.36 5.51 -23.27
CA SER A 376 5.65 5.87 -22.68
C SER A 376 6.53 4.64 -22.43
N VAL A 377 7.73 4.64 -22.99
CA VAL A 377 8.74 3.57 -22.84
C VAL A 377 10.08 4.11 -22.34
N VAL A 378 10.09 5.34 -21.84
CA VAL A 378 11.27 6.09 -21.39
C VAL A 378 12.04 5.30 -20.31
N GLU A 379 13.36 5.47 -20.25
CA GLU A 379 14.22 4.84 -19.24
C GLU A 379 14.21 3.29 -19.31
N ASN A 380 14.12 2.76 -20.54
CA ASN A 380 14.43 1.37 -20.88
C ASN A 380 15.57 1.33 -21.92
N TYR A 381 16.82 1.38 -21.46
CA TYR A 381 17.99 1.65 -22.32
C TYR A 381 18.32 0.60 -23.40
N LYS A 382 17.66 -0.56 -23.37
CA LYS A 382 17.85 -1.66 -24.32
C LYS A 382 16.70 -1.80 -25.32
N LEU A 383 15.74 -0.88 -25.30
CA LEU A 383 14.72 -0.77 -26.34
C LEU A 383 15.28 -0.07 -27.58
N CYS A 384 14.76 -0.47 -28.75
CA CYS A 384 15.11 0.08 -30.04
C CYS A 384 13.87 0.08 -30.97
N GLY A 385 13.96 0.73 -32.13
CA GLY A 385 12.87 0.74 -33.12
C GLY A 385 11.66 1.58 -32.68
N GLY A 386 10.44 1.11 -32.96
CA GLY A 386 9.22 1.87 -32.72
C GLY A 386 8.98 3.01 -33.71
N ILE A 387 7.98 3.85 -33.43
CA ILE A 387 7.70 5.05 -34.23
C ILE A 387 8.75 6.14 -33.97
N PRO A 388 9.08 6.99 -34.97
CA PRO A 388 10.13 8.02 -34.84
C PRO A 388 9.98 8.95 -33.64
N GLU A 389 8.74 9.25 -33.25
CA GLU A 389 8.39 10.15 -32.15
C GLU A 389 8.86 9.64 -30.78
N LEU A 390 9.10 8.33 -30.63
CA LEU A 390 9.63 7.74 -29.39
C LEU A 390 11.15 7.95 -29.22
N GLN A 391 11.85 8.43 -30.25
CA GLN A 391 13.28 8.78 -30.23
C GLN A 391 14.21 7.63 -29.79
N LEU A 392 13.84 6.38 -30.06
CA LEU A 392 14.65 5.21 -29.74
C LEU A 392 15.74 4.96 -30.80
N PRO A 393 16.87 4.34 -30.43
CA PRO A 393 17.88 3.95 -31.40
C PRO A 393 17.32 2.92 -32.38
N SER A 394 17.84 2.88 -33.61
CA SER A 394 17.49 1.82 -34.57
C SER A 394 17.97 0.46 -34.06
N CYS A 395 17.15 -0.59 -34.24
CA CYS A 395 17.56 -1.93 -33.87
C CYS A 395 18.71 -2.41 -34.78
N SER A 396 19.82 -2.83 -34.18
CA SER A 396 20.93 -3.44 -34.91
C SER A 396 20.43 -4.72 -35.58
N SER A 397 20.20 -4.66 -36.89
CA SER A 397 19.98 -5.87 -37.68
C SER A 397 21.26 -6.70 -37.58
N ALA A 398 21.15 -7.93 -37.08
CA ALA A 398 22.20 -8.91 -37.26
C ALA A 398 22.28 -9.22 -38.77
N SER A 399 22.95 -8.35 -39.52
CA SER A 399 23.27 -8.59 -40.92
C SER A 399 24.32 -9.70 -40.95
N THR A 400 23.91 -10.87 -41.43
CA THR A 400 24.80 -11.88 -42.00
C THR A 400 25.58 -11.25 -43.16
N LYS A 401 26.67 -10.56 -42.87
CA LYS A 401 27.67 -10.18 -43.87
C LYS A 401 28.60 -11.36 -44.08
N GLY A 402 28.27 -12.16 -45.10
CA GLY A 402 29.27 -12.94 -45.81
C GLY A 402 30.27 -12.00 -46.50
N GLY A 403 31.55 -12.38 -46.46
CA GLY A 403 32.58 -11.86 -47.37
C GLY A 403 33.69 -11.05 -46.68
N GLY A 404 34.84 -11.70 -46.50
CA GLY A 404 36.10 -11.03 -46.16
C GLY A 404 37.06 -11.90 -45.37
N LYS A 405 37.71 -12.89 -46.01
CA LYS A 405 38.83 -13.63 -45.43
C LYS A 405 39.94 -12.64 -45.05
N SER A 406 40.15 -12.44 -43.76
CA SER A 406 41.34 -11.81 -43.19
C SER A 406 42.14 -12.87 -42.47
N THR A 407 43.40 -13.04 -42.88
CA THR A 407 44.39 -14.03 -42.44
C THR A 407 44.89 -13.78 -41.01
N ILE A 408 44.00 -13.35 -40.11
CA ILE A 408 44.30 -13.05 -38.70
C ILE A 408 43.65 -14.08 -37.75
N SER A 409 42.65 -14.84 -38.22
CA SER A 409 41.96 -15.86 -37.41
C SER A 409 42.78 -17.13 -37.15
N ARG A 410 43.70 -17.52 -38.05
CA ARG A 410 44.44 -18.79 -37.90
C ARG A 410 45.56 -18.72 -36.86
N VAL A 411 46.21 -17.57 -36.68
CA VAL A 411 47.28 -17.41 -35.69
C VAL A 411 46.71 -17.41 -34.27
N LEU A 412 45.55 -16.77 -34.07
CA LEU A 412 44.89 -16.75 -32.76
C LEU A 412 44.42 -18.16 -32.33
N ILE A 413 43.89 -18.96 -33.28
CA ILE A 413 43.45 -20.34 -32.99
C ILE A 413 44.65 -21.24 -32.65
N VAL A 414 45.79 -21.11 -33.34
CA VAL A 414 47.00 -21.88 -33.01
C VAL A 414 47.55 -21.50 -31.64
N VAL A 415 47.50 -20.21 -31.27
CA VAL A 415 47.91 -19.76 -29.93
C VAL A 415 46.94 -20.26 -28.86
N VAL A 416 45.62 -20.17 -29.08
CA VAL A 416 44.62 -20.63 -28.13
C VAL A 416 44.66 -22.16 -27.97
N VAL A 417 44.80 -22.91 -29.06
CA VAL A 417 44.97 -24.38 -29.02
C VAL A 417 46.29 -24.73 -28.33
N GLY A 418 47.37 -23.99 -28.58
CA GLY A 418 48.64 -24.14 -27.88
C GLY A 418 48.51 -23.94 -26.36
N VAL A 419 47.81 -22.89 -25.94
CA VAL A 419 47.55 -22.57 -24.52
C VAL A 419 46.65 -23.63 -23.87
N VAL A 420 45.61 -24.10 -24.58
CA VAL A 420 44.71 -25.15 -24.09
C VAL A 420 45.42 -26.50 -24.00
N CYS A 421 46.25 -26.85 -24.98
CA CYS A 421 47.08 -28.06 -24.93
C CYS A 421 48.12 -28.00 -23.80
N LEU A 422 48.74 -26.84 -23.58
CA LEU A 422 49.67 -26.63 -22.47
C LEU A 422 48.95 -26.76 -21.11
N PHE A 423 47.74 -26.20 -21.01
CA PHE A 423 46.91 -26.30 -19.81
C PHE A 423 46.46 -27.74 -19.54
N LEU A 424 46.04 -28.48 -20.58
CA LEU A 424 45.67 -29.89 -20.46
C LEU A 424 46.89 -30.78 -20.12
N LEU A 425 48.07 -30.48 -20.64
CA LEU A 425 49.32 -31.14 -20.26
C LEU A 425 49.69 -30.87 -18.80
N LEU A 426 49.51 -29.63 -18.32
CA LEU A 426 49.75 -29.28 -16.92
C LEU A 426 48.73 -29.94 -16.00
N VAL A 427 47.44 -30.00 -16.38
CA VAL A 427 46.41 -30.75 -15.65
C VAL A 427 46.72 -32.24 -15.64
N PHE A 428 47.13 -32.82 -16.77
CA PHE A 428 47.53 -34.23 -16.85
C PHE A 428 48.75 -34.52 -15.97
N LEU A 429 49.76 -33.65 -15.97
CA LEU A 429 50.92 -33.75 -15.08
C LEU A 429 50.50 -33.64 -13.61
N VAL A 430 49.61 -32.72 -13.25
CA VAL A 430 49.08 -32.60 -11.88
C VAL A 430 48.31 -33.85 -11.48
N LEU A 431 47.47 -34.41 -12.36
CA LEU A 431 46.72 -35.65 -12.10
C LEU A 431 47.64 -36.87 -12.01
N TYR A 432 48.66 -36.95 -12.87
CA TYR A 432 49.69 -37.99 -12.84
C TYR A 432 50.53 -37.94 -11.55
N TRP A 433 50.89 -36.73 -11.10
CA TRP A 433 51.57 -36.52 -9.81
C TRP A 433 50.64 -36.84 -8.63
N LYS A 434 49.34 -36.57 -8.76
CA LYS A 434 48.32 -36.96 -7.77
C LYS A 434 48.18 -38.49 -7.70
N GLU A 435 48.29 -39.19 -8.82
CA GLU A 435 48.19 -40.66 -8.88
C GLU A 435 49.46 -41.34 -8.35
N ILE A 436 50.63 -40.72 -8.53
CA ILE A 436 51.89 -41.14 -7.87
C ILE A 436 51.85 -40.86 -6.37
N SER A 437 51.25 -39.74 -5.93
CA SER A 437 51.09 -39.40 -4.52
C SER A 437 50.07 -40.29 -3.79
N LYS A 438 49.14 -40.95 -4.50
CA LYS A 438 48.16 -41.88 -3.92
C LYS A 438 48.71 -43.27 -3.61
N ARG A 439 49.95 -43.60 -4.00
CA ARG A 439 50.58 -44.89 -3.66
C ARG A 439 51.19 -44.94 -2.26
N LYS A 440 51.07 -43.90 -1.44
CA LYS A 440 51.44 -43.96 -0.02
C LYS A 440 50.32 -43.48 0.88
N SER A 441 49.89 -44.41 1.74
CA SER A 441 49.08 -44.25 2.95
C SER A 441 47.55 -44.21 2.78
N SER A 442 46.90 -45.19 3.41
CA SER A 442 45.45 -45.34 3.54
C SER A 442 44.98 -45.12 4.99
N ASN A 443 43.77 -44.56 5.10
CA ASN A 443 42.75 -44.62 6.16
C ASN A 443 42.69 -43.60 7.36
N ARG A 444 41.53 -42.88 7.37
CA ARG A 444 40.77 -42.16 8.44
C ARG A 444 41.25 -40.76 8.91
N PRO A 445 40.37 -39.90 9.51
CA PRO A 445 38.98 -39.52 9.22
C PRO A 445 38.85 -37.99 8.93
N SER A 446 37.63 -37.49 8.65
CA SER A 446 37.35 -36.08 8.30
C SER A 446 37.65 -35.11 9.46
N MET A 447 38.52 -34.12 9.21
CA MET A 447 38.87 -33.06 10.15
C MET A 447 38.13 -31.76 9.79
N SER A 448 37.52 -31.17 10.80
CA SER A 448 36.76 -29.92 10.82
C SER A 448 37.63 -28.68 10.60
N ASP A 449 37.28 -27.82 9.65
CA ASP A 449 37.72 -26.42 9.65
C ASP A 449 36.61 -25.56 10.29
N GLN A 450 36.72 -25.37 11.61
CA GLN A 450 35.96 -24.34 12.34
C GLN A 450 36.64 -22.98 12.13
N HIS A 451 36.11 -22.16 11.21
CA HIS A 451 36.42 -20.73 11.21
C HIS A 451 35.74 -20.05 12.42
N LEU A 452 36.54 -19.39 13.26
CA LEU A 452 36.07 -18.65 14.44
C LEU A 452 35.09 -17.53 14.02
N LYS A 453 33.83 -17.59 14.46
CA LYS A 453 32.84 -16.50 14.30
C LYS A 453 32.70 -15.76 15.63
N VAL A 454 32.74 -14.42 15.58
CA VAL A 454 32.61 -13.57 16.78
C VAL A 454 31.49 -12.55 16.59
N SER A 455 30.73 -12.32 17.66
CA SER A 455 29.63 -11.37 17.74
C SER A 455 30.06 -10.04 18.37
N TYR A 456 29.27 -8.98 18.15
CA TYR A 456 29.48 -7.68 18.82
C TYR A 456 29.55 -7.82 20.35
N LYS A 457 28.67 -8.63 20.94
CA LYS A 457 28.63 -8.87 22.39
C LYS A 457 29.94 -9.47 22.91
N GLU A 458 30.52 -10.42 22.19
CA GLU A 458 31.79 -11.05 22.57
C GLU A 458 32.97 -10.09 22.44
N LEU A 459 33.00 -9.25 21.40
CA LEU A 459 34.04 -8.23 21.25
C LEU A 459 33.94 -7.12 22.28
N LEU A 460 32.71 -6.71 22.64
CA LEU A 460 32.46 -5.75 23.70
C LEU A 460 32.96 -6.28 25.06
N GLN A 461 32.70 -7.56 25.36
CA GLN A 461 33.20 -8.19 26.59
C GLN A 461 34.73 -8.37 26.57
N ALA A 462 35.28 -8.84 25.44
CA ALA A 462 36.72 -9.10 25.29
C ALA A 462 37.57 -7.83 25.45
N THR A 463 37.03 -6.66 25.11
CA THR A 463 37.73 -5.36 25.16
C THR A 463 37.34 -4.51 26.37
N SER A 464 36.60 -5.07 27.33
CA SER A 464 36.05 -4.33 28.49
C SER A 464 35.26 -3.08 28.08
N GLY A 465 34.36 -3.23 27.10
CA GLY A 465 33.50 -2.16 26.61
C GLY A 465 34.19 -1.17 25.66
N PHE A 466 35.27 -1.58 24.98
CA PHE A 466 36.14 -0.67 24.22
C PHE A 466 36.71 0.47 25.09
N SER A 467 37.09 0.15 26.33
CA SER A 467 37.67 1.09 27.32
C SER A 467 38.99 1.70 26.85
N GLU A 468 39.28 2.93 27.29
CA GLU A 468 40.57 3.60 27.06
C GLU A 468 41.77 2.82 27.61
N SER A 469 41.57 2.05 28.70
CA SER A 469 42.62 1.20 29.28
C SER A 469 43.09 0.09 28.34
N ASN A 470 42.30 -0.23 27.32
CA ASN A 470 42.59 -1.24 26.30
C ASN A 470 42.88 -0.60 24.93
N PHE A 471 43.01 0.72 24.84
CA PHE A 471 43.26 1.39 23.57
C PHE A 471 44.71 1.16 23.10
N ILE A 472 44.87 0.65 21.88
CA ILE A 472 46.19 0.41 21.27
C ILE A 472 46.58 1.57 20.34
N GLY A 473 45.62 2.20 19.67
CA GLY A 473 45.89 3.33 18.76
C GLY A 473 44.73 3.70 17.85
N SER A 474 44.83 4.86 17.20
CA SER A 474 43.85 5.33 16.22
C SER A 474 44.46 5.38 14.82
N GLY A 475 43.68 4.99 13.82
CA GLY A 475 44.04 5.10 12.41
C GLY A 475 43.03 5.95 11.64
N SER A 476 43.33 6.22 10.36
CA SER A 476 42.46 7.03 9.50
C SER A 476 41.03 6.46 9.35
N SER A 477 40.91 5.13 9.41
CA SER A 477 39.66 4.38 9.21
C SER A 477 38.95 3.92 10.50
N GLY A 478 39.57 4.04 11.68
CA GLY A 478 38.99 3.47 12.91
C GLY A 478 39.91 3.47 14.13
N LEU A 479 39.44 2.88 15.22
CA LEU A 479 40.13 2.77 16.51
C LEU A 479 40.53 1.32 16.80
N GLY A 480 41.71 1.10 17.38
CA GLY A 480 42.25 -0.21 17.71
C GLY A 480 42.27 -0.45 19.22
N TYR A 481 41.80 -1.63 19.64
CA TYR A 481 41.69 -2.04 21.03
C TYR A 481 42.32 -3.42 21.26
N LYS A 482 42.89 -3.63 22.44
CA LYS A 482 43.36 -4.92 22.94
C LYS A 482 42.19 -5.63 23.59
N GLY A 483 42.03 -6.91 23.30
CA GLY A 483 41.04 -7.74 23.96
C GLY A 483 41.55 -9.13 24.28
N ILE A 484 40.80 -9.86 25.10
CA ILE A 484 41.05 -11.27 25.40
C ILE A 484 39.80 -12.06 25.04
N LEU A 485 39.93 -12.94 24.05
CA LEU A 485 38.85 -13.80 23.56
C LEU A 485 39.02 -15.22 24.12
N ASN A 486 37.92 -15.97 24.22
CA ASN A 486 37.78 -17.37 24.70
C ASN A 486 39.11 -18.14 24.91
N GLN A 487 39.32 -18.65 26.14
CA GLN A 487 40.51 -19.39 26.60
C GLN A 487 41.81 -18.57 26.76
N GLY A 488 41.72 -17.24 26.88
CA GLY A 488 42.87 -16.38 27.21
C GLY A 488 43.66 -15.87 26.00
N MET A 489 43.10 -16.01 24.79
CA MET A 489 43.74 -15.55 23.57
C MET A 489 43.75 -14.02 23.50
N THR A 490 44.94 -13.41 23.50
CA THR A 490 45.09 -11.97 23.28
C THR A 490 44.83 -11.65 21.80
N ILE A 491 43.97 -10.67 21.56
CA ILE A 491 43.58 -10.20 20.23
C ILE A 491 43.70 -8.69 20.12
N ALA A 492 43.87 -8.20 18.90
CA ALA A 492 43.66 -6.81 18.54
C ALA A 492 42.36 -6.67 17.73
N VAL A 493 41.52 -5.71 18.13
CA VAL A 493 40.22 -5.43 17.53
C VAL A 493 40.24 -4.03 16.94
N LYS A 494 40.13 -3.91 15.62
CA LYS A 494 40.01 -2.63 14.93
C LYS A 494 38.54 -2.34 14.61
N VAL A 495 37.98 -1.34 15.27
CA VAL A 495 36.60 -0.87 15.08
C VAL A 495 36.57 0.27 14.07
N PHE A 496 35.77 0.12 13.01
CA PHE A 496 35.70 1.11 11.93
C PHE A 496 34.74 2.24 12.26
N ASN A 497 35.12 3.48 11.94
CA ASN A 497 34.24 4.63 12.12
C ASN A 497 33.29 4.76 10.93
N LEU A 498 32.09 4.19 11.05
CA LEU A 498 31.10 4.13 9.97
C LEU A 498 30.37 5.45 9.68
N GLN A 499 30.58 6.48 10.49
CA GLN A 499 30.10 7.85 10.21
C GLN A 499 30.93 8.54 9.12
N LYS A 500 32.10 8.01 8.75
CA LYS A 500 32.94 8.57 7.67
C LYS A 500 32.51 8.05 6.29
N PRO A 501 32.38 8.94 5.28
CA PRO A 501 32.16 8.51 3.90
C PRO A 501 33.28 7.54 3.46
N ARG A 502 32.89 6.40 2.88
CA ARG A 502 33.76 5.29 2.41
C ARG A 502 34.30 4.33 3.49
N ALA A 503 33.93 4.45 4.76
CA ALA A 503 34.38 3.53 5.81
C ALA A 503 34.04 2.05 5.53
N SER A 504 32.84 1.77 5.00
CA SER A 504 32.43 0.42 4.60
C SER A 504 33.26 -0.13 3.41
N LYS A 505 33.67 0.74 2.48
CA LYS A 505 34.60 0.37 1.38
C LYS A 505 36.00 0.11 1.91
N SER A 506 36.49 0.91 2.86
CA SER A 506 37.78 0.70 3.54
C SER A 506 37.80 -0.62 4.32
N PHE A 507 36.72 -0.96 5.02
CA PHE A 507 36.57 -2.26 5.69
C PHE A 507 36.70 -3.43 4.69
N MET A 508 35.94 -3.40 3.59
CA MET A 508 36.01 -4.47 2.58
C MET A 508 37.38 -4.55 1.90
N ALA A 509 38.01 -3.40 1.61
CA ALA A 509 39.34 -3.36 1.02
C ALA A 509 40.40 -3.94 1.98
N GLU A 510 40.31 -3.63 3.27
CA GLU A 510 41.27 -4.12 4.29
C GLU A 510 41.07 -5.63 4.55
N CYS A 511 39.83 -6.12 4.61
CA CYS A 511 39.52 -7.55 4.64
C CYS A 511 40.08 -8.30 3.42
N ASN A 512 39.90 -7.75 2.21
CA ASN A 512 40.37 -8.36 0.96
C ASN A 512 41.88 -8.33 0.82
N ALA A 513 42.53 -7.23 1.21
CA ALA A 513 43.99 -7.12 1.18
C ALA A 513 44.62 -8.16 2.13
N LEU A 514 44.09 -8.28 3.34
CA LEU A 514 44.67 -9.12 4.37
C LEU A 514 44.27 -10.61 4.23
N MET A 515 43.16 -10.96 3.58
CA MET A 515 42.84 -12.35 3.20
C MET A 515 43.89 -12.96 2.25
N ASN A 516 44.50 -12.13 1.40
CA ASN A 516 45.44 -12.55 0.37
C ASN A 516 46.91 -12.48 0.82
N ILE A 517 47.18 -11.91 2.00
CA ILE A 517 48.54 -11.81 2.54
C ILE A 517 48.81 -13.04 3.42
N ARG A 518 49.73 -13.90 2.96
CA ARG A 518 50.25 -15.03 3.73
C ARG A 518 51.73 -14.85 3.96
N HIS A 519 52.08 -14.17 5.05
CA HIS A 519 53.47 -13.98 5.44
C HIS A 519 53.66 -14.30 6.93
N ARG A 520 54.71 -15.06 7.25
CA ARG A 520 55.00 -15.55 8.60
C ARG A 520 55.26 -14.46 9.66
N ASN A 521 55.52 -13.22 9.22
CA ASN A 521 55.82 -12.08 10.09
C ASN A 521 54.75 -10.97 10.03
N LEU A 522 53.57 -11.22 9.45
CA LEU A 522 52.46 -10.26 9.41
C LEU A 522 51.30 -10.74 10.28
N VAL A 523 50.58 -9.80 10.88
CA VAL A 523 49.49 -10.06 11.82
C VAL A 523 48.42 -10.92 11.15
N LYS A 524 48.02 -12.02 11.80
CA LYS A 524 47.08 -13.00 11.22
C LYS A 524 45.65 -12.57 11.51
N ILE A 525 44.80 -12.49 10.49
CA ILE A 525 43.35 -12.32 10.69
C ILE A 525 42.79 -13.59 11.31
N LEU A 526 42.07 -13.43 12.40
CA LEU A 526 41.29 -14.50 13.01
C LEU A 526 39.88 -14.52 12.46
N THR A 527 39.23 -13.36 12.36
CA THR A 527 37.84 -13.22 11.93
C THR A 527 37.44 -11.75 11.72
N SER A 528 36.22 -11.52 11.25
CA SER A 528 35.62 -10.18 11.11
C SER A 528 34.19 -10.19 11.66
N CYS A 529 33.77 -9.09 12.28
CA CYS A 529 32.41 -8.89 12.76
C CYS A 529 31.72 -7.81 11.93
N SER A 530 30.55 -8.12 11.40
CA SER A 530 29.65 -7.15 10.75
C SER A 530 28.24 -7.42 11.27
N SER A 531 27.77 -6.60 12.20
CA SER A 531 26.47 -6.77 12.87
C SER A 531 25.92 -5.40 13.31
N LEU A 532 24.81 -5.40 14.04
CA LEU A 532 24.30 -4.21 14.73
C LEU A 532 24.84 -4.14 16.17
N ASP A 533 25.06 -2.93 16.68
CA ASP A 533 25.30 -2.69 18.11
C ASP A 533 23.99 -2.78 18.92
N PHE A 534 24.08 -2.67 20.26
CA PHE A 534 22.88 -2.72 21.12
C PHE A 534 21.92 -1.52 20.98
N LYS A 535 22.31 -0.49 20.22
CA LYS A 535 21.47 0.66 19.88
C LYS A 535 20.89 0.57 18.46
N GLY A 536 21.16 -0.52 17.74
CA GLY A 536 20.68 -0.75 16.37
C GLY A 536 21.52 -0.07 15.27
N ASN A 537 22.70 0.46 15.58
CA ASN A 537 23.59 1.04 14.58
C ASN A 537 24.48 -0.02 13.94
N ASP A 538 24.86 0.18 12.67
CA ASP A 538 25.84 -0.68 12.00
C ASP A 538 27.18 -0.68 12.76
N PHE A 539 27.73 -1.87 12.95
CA PHE A 539 29.02 -2.12 13.59
C PHE A 539 29.88 -3.03 12.72
N LYS A 540 31.12 -2.60 12.46
CA LYS A 540 32.11 -3.39 11.72
C LYS A 540 33.45 -3.38 12.44
N ALA A 541 34.01 -4.57 12.66
CA ALA A 541 35.32 -4.73 13.27
C ALA A 541 36.12 -5.86 12.63
N LEU A 542 37.44 -5.68 12.61
CA LEU A 542 38.41 -6.70 12.18
C LEU A 542 39.19 -7.20 13.39
N VAL A 543 39.37 -8.52 13.49
CA VAL A 543 40.03 -9.17 14.63
C VAL A 543 41.27 -9.92 14.18
N THR A 544 42.39 -9.60 14.82
CA THR A 544 43.71 -10.14 14.48
C THR A 544 44.45 -10.65 15.73
N SER A 545 45.29 -11.67 15.59
CA SER A 545 46.15 -12.21 16.66
C SER A 545 47.55 -11.63 16.66
#